data_AF-A0AB34IQK0-F1
#
_entry.id   AF-A0AB34IQK0-F1
#
_cell.length_a   1.000
_cell.length_b   1.000
_cell.length_c   1.000
_cell.angle_alpha   90.00
_cell.angle_beta   90.00
_cell.angle_gamma   90.00
#
_symmetry.space_group_name_H-M   'P 1'
#
loop_
_entity.id
_entity.type
_entity.pdbx_description
1 polymer ?
#
loop_
_entity_poly.entity_id
_entity_poly.type
_entity_poly.pdbx_seq_one_letter_code
_entity_poly.pdbx_strand_id
1 'polypeptide(L)'
;MGALPLRGLCLALLACTAGAMVHSPTPHRPWSTLTNPTASRPSHRATPPLLCGGAARWAELNGAPSRAAALATLDALRAAGLAKIWGTFQLAPRPVSLRELCQTTRLDEKLLDPSAAEISLEQIQDSFVKLLLGSTLVATVWAGASDALGLDAGLRFGVTYLLAGLPIGVVAIGSVAPSILFLPVEAFRAATASEEERRMRSERVCRHEASHLLCAYVLGLPIQEVGVGDKGPRVVVYDEEAAQQPGVLVSERQVNSLAVVAVSGLMAEAEAFGKAFGASEDLKLLGRILMRSNPPIPAQKQQDLTRYAALIAWTIIKKHSRAYDAISTALAAGKGLGDCLQAAEQAEAEGALLDMAAAAAKAEAMKKETPQERAAREREEMGWSQ
;
A
#
# COMPACT_ATOMS: atom_id res chain seq x y z
N MET A 1 -0.52 -59.10 3.50
CA MET A 1 -1.37 -58.79 2.32
C MET A 1 -1.41 -57.27 2.25
N GLY A 2 -0.51 -56.57 1.55
CA GLY A 2 -0.22 -56.58 0.11
C GLY A 2 -0.75 -55.21 -0.40
N ALA A 3 -0.08 -54.39 -1.20
CA ALA A 3 1.25 -54.38 -1.82
C ALA A 3 1.54 -52.91 -2.23
N LEU A 4 2.82 -52.64 -2.48
CA LEU A 4 3.47 -51.38 -2.90
C LEU A 4 3.23 -51.07 -4.42
N PRO A 5 3.83 -50.00 -5.02
CA PRO A 5 3.23 -49.08 -5.97
C PRO A 5 3.75 -49.24 -7.41
N LEU A 6 3.25 -48.43 -8.35
CA LEU A 6 3.80 -48.32 -9.70
C LEU A 6 4.25 -46.89 -10.04
N ARG A 7 5.56 -46.77 -10.23
CA ARG A 7 6.21 -45.79 -11.11
C ARG A 7 6.21 -46.34 -12.55
N GLY A 8 6.08 -45.45 -13.54
CA GLY A 8 6.97 -45.49 -14.71
C GLY A 8 6.37 -45.61 -16.12
N LEU A 9 6.88 -44.70 -16.96
CA LEU A 9 7.33 -44.86 -18.36
C LEU A 9 6.38 -44.64 -19.56
N CYS A 10 6.85 -43.74 -20.45
CA CYS A 10 7.06 -43.83 -21.92
C CYS A 10 6.83 -42.43 -22.53
N LEU A 11 7.79 -41.63 -23.00
CA LEU A 11 8.94 -41.77 -23.91
C LEU A 11 8.57 -42.00 -25.39
N ALA A 12 8.72 -40.95 -26.21
CA ALA A 12 8.97 -40.89 -27.67
C ALA A 12 8.77 -39.41 -28.11
N LEU A 13 9.57 -38.73 -28.92
CA LEU A 13 10.46 -39.15 -30.01
C LEU A 13 11.49 -38.04 -30.33
N LEU A 14 12.70 -38.46 -30.71
CA LEU A 14 13.82 -37.69 -31.27
C LEU A 14 13.62 -37.35 -32.77
N ALA A 15 14.31 -36.30 -33.25
CA ALA A 15 15.23 -36.26 -34.40
C ALA A 15 15.28 -34.83 -35.02
N CYS A 16 16.37 -34.05 -34.90
CA CYS A 16 17.66 -34.08 -35.62
C CYS A 16 17.72 -33.12 -36.83
N THR A 17 18.68 -32.17 -36.78
CA THR A 17 19.74 -31.81 -37.77
C THR A 17 20.07 -30.31 -37.59
N ALA A 18 21.22 -29.93 -37.03
CA ALA A 18 22.59 -29.94 -37.55
C ALA A 18 22.90 -28.80 -38.55
N GLY A 19 23.84 -27.92 -38.13
CA GLY A 19 24.80 -27.29 -39.05
C GLY A 19 24.72 -25.76 -39.18
N ALA A 20 25.64 -25.03 -38.53
CA ALA A 20 26.75 -24.36 -39.23
C ALA A 20 27.52 -23.43 -38.27
N MET A 21 28.79 -23.76 -38.06
CA MET A 21 29.84 -22.81 -37.66
C MET A 21 30.03 -21.76 -38.76
N VAL A 22 30.56 -20.58 -38.41
CA VAL A 22 31.79 -20.00 -39.01
C VAL A 22 32.06 -18.57 -38.47
N HIS A 23 33.26 -18.43 -37.90
CA HIS A 23 34.20 -17.30 -37.87
C HIS A 23 33.79 -15.87 -37.49
N SER A 24 34.43 -15.40 -36.42
CA SER A 24 34.88 -14.01 -36.21
C SER A 24 35.96 -13.62 -37.24
N PRO A 25 36.10 -12.32 -37.54
CA PRO A 25 37.34 -11.66 -37.12
C PRO A 25 37.17 -10.21 -36.64
N THR A 26 38.06 -9.80 -35.74
CA THR A 26 38.41 -8.40 -35.43
C THR A 26 39.09 -7.74 -36.63
N PRO A 27 39.07 -6.39 -36.74
CA PRO A 27 40.33 -5.66 -36.50
C PRO A 27 40.24 -4.22 -35.95
N HIS A 28 41.32 -3.86 -35.25
CA HIS A 28 42.09 -2.60 -35.24
C HIS A 28 41.46 -1.21 -34.99
N ARG A 29 42.03 -0.56 -33.95
CA ARG A 29 42.12 0.89 -33.72
C ARG A 29 42.98 1.60 -34.79
N PRO A 30 42.83 2.93 -34.90
CA PRO A 30 43.99 3.80 -34.97
C PRO A 30 43.97 4.92 -33.91
N TRP A 31 45.17 5.46 -33.66
CA TRP A 31 45.49 6.57 -32.76
C TRP A 31 45.43 7.94 -33.44
N SER A 32 45.45 8.99 -32.58
CA SER A 32 45.74 10.42 -32.84
C SER A 32 44.60 11.20 -33.53
N THR A 33 44.21 12.42 -33.11
CA THR A 33 45.02 13.60 -32.75
C THR A 33 44.32 14.55 -31.75
N LEU A 34 45.14 15.22 -30.92
CA LEU A 34 44.82 16.45 -30.18
C LEU A 34 44.31 17.57 -31.10
N THR A 35 43.26 18.29 -30.69
CA THR A 35 43.20 19.77 -30.71
C THR A 35 42.03 20.26 -29.85
N ASN A 36 42.35 21.11 -28.88
CA ASN A 36 41.42 22.04 -28.23
C ASN A 36 41.76 23.43 -28.82
N PRO A 37 40.77 24.26 -29.18
CA PRO A 37 40.71 25.55 -28.49
C PRO A 37 39.28 26.09 -28.26
N THR A 38 39.07 26.52 -27.02
CA THR A 38 38.39 27.74 -26.55
C THR A 38 37.25 28.40 -27.36
N ALA A 39 36.19 28.67 -26.58
CA ALA A 39 35.35 29.87 -26.55
C ALA A 39 34.13 29.97 -27.49
N SER A 40 32.94 29.85 -26.90
CA SER A 40 32.04 31.00 -26.68
C SER A 40 30.76 30.55 -25.96
N ARG A 41 30.46 31.22 -24.83
CA ARG A 41 29.16 31.18 -24.14
C ARG A 41 28.18 32.07 -24.90
N PRO A 42 26.93 31.64 -25.09
CA PRO A 42 25.81 32.55 -25.02
C PRO A 42 24.98 32.22 -23.76
N SER A 43 24.87 33.21 -22.88
CA SER A 43 23.91 33.21 -21.79
C SER A 43 22.51 33.38 -22.37
N HIS A 44 21.83 32.27 -22.68
CA HIS A 44 20.38 32.28 -22.79
C HIS A 44 19.79 31.83 -21.46
N ARG A 45 19.14 32.79 -20.83
CA ARG A 45 18.28 32.64 -19.65
C ARG A 45 17.23 31.58 -20.00
N ALA A 46 17.47 30.34 -19.59
CA ALA A 46 16.53 29.25 -19.77
C ALA A 46 15.32 29.49 -18.87
N THR A 47 14.21 29.91 -19.44
CA THR A 47 12.89 29.67 -18.87
C THR A 47 12.70 28.16 -18.69
N PRO A 48 12.26 27.66 -17.53
CA PRO A 48 12.13 26.23 -17.30
C PRO A 48 11.02 25.65 -18.21
N PRO A 49 11.29 24.59 -18.98
CA PRO A 49 10.25 23.85 -19.69
C PRO A 49 9.67 22.82 -18.72
N LEU A 50 8.99 23.27 -17.68
CA LEU A 50 8.30 22.40 -16.75
C LEU A 50 6.84 22.75 -16.87
N LEU A 51 6.05 21.86 -17.48
CA LEU A 51 4.65 21.57 -17.12
C LEU A 51 3.99 20.61 -18.13
N CYS A 52 4.30 20.68 -19.44
CA CYS A 52 3.63 19.81 -20.43
C CYS A 52 4.33 18.45 -20.68
N GLY A 53 5.66 18.36 -20.60
CA GLY A 53 6.38 17.10 -20.87
C GLY A 53 6.38 16.09 -19.70
N GLY A 54 6.15 16.57 -18.47
CA GLY A 54 6.16 15.73 -17.28
C GLY A 54 4.93 14.84 -17.17
N ALA A 55 3.73 15.40 -17.33
CA ALA A 55 2.47 14.68 -17.21
C ALA A 55 2.36 13.50 -18.22
N ALA A 56 2.81 13.71 -19.46
CA ALA A 56 2.84 12.65 -20.47
C ALA A 56 3.73 11.47 -20.06
N ARG A 57 4.88 11.74 -19.41
CA ARG A 57 5.80 10.68 -18.94
C ARG A 57 5.28 9.92 -17.73
N TRP A 58 4.54 10.58 -16.84
CA TRP A 58 3.88 9.90 -15.72
C TRP A 58 2.76 8.97 -16.21
N ALA A 59 2.01 9.38 -17.25
CA ALA A 59 0.95 8.57 -17.83
C ALA A 59 1.46 7.26 -18.46
N GLU A 60 2.72 7.20 -18.91
CA GLU A 60 3.35 5.97 -19.42
C GLU A 60 3.40 4.84 -18.38
N LEU A 61 3.36 5.17 -17.09
CA LEU A 61 3.35 4.17 -16.01
C LEU A 61 2.01 3.40 -15.91
N ASN A 62 0.90 4.01 -16.32
CA ASN A 62 -0.42 3.39 -16.21
C ASN A 62 -0.62 2.19 -17.18
N GLY A 63 0.30 1.97 -18.11
CA GLY A 63 0.22 0.93 -19.13
C GLY A 63 1.54 0.20 -19.37
N ALA A 64 2.45 0.20 -18.39
CA ALA A 64 3.74 -0.47 -18.54
C ALA A 64 3.54 -1.99 -18.78
N PRO A 65 4.01 -2.55 -19.91
CA PRO A 65 3.70 -3.93 -20.28
C PRO A 65 4.48 -4.97 -19.47
N SER A 66 5.50 -4.55 -18.72
CA SER A 66 6.35 -5.44 -17.93
C SER A 66 7.05 -4.71 -16.80
N ARG A 67 7.50 -5.51 -15.81
CA ARG A 67 8.38 -5.05 -14.72
C ARG A 67 9.58 -4.24 -15.21
N ALA A 68 10.24 -4.67 -16.28
CA ALA A 68 11.42 -3.99 -16.82
C ALA A 68 11.08 -2.64 -17.45
N ALA A 69 9.94 -2.55 -18.14
CA ALA A 69 9.45 -1.30 -18.70
C ALA A 69 9.09 -0.30 -17.59
N ALA A 70 8.39 -0.73 -16.54
CA ALA A 70 8.06 0.12 -15.39
C ALA A 70 9.32 0.71 -14.72
N LEU A 71 10.34 -0.12 -14.49
CA LEU A 71 11.63 0.35 -13.96
C LEU A 71 12.32 1.34 -14.89
N ALA A 72 12.36 1.06 -16.19
CA ALA A 72 12.99 1.94 -17.17
C ALA A 72 12.32 3.33 -17.21
N THR A 73 10.98 3.37 -17.16
CA THR A 73 10.23 4.64 -17.11
C THR A 73 10.52 5.41 -15.82
N LEU A 74 10.53 4.74 -14.66
CA LEU A 74 10.85 5.37 -13.37
C LEU A 74 12.29 5.88 -13.30
N ASP A 75 13.25 5.13 -13.82
CA ASP A 75 14.65 5.56 -13.91
C ASP A 75 14.82 6.73 -14.88
N ALA A 76 14.09 6.76 -16.00
CA ALA A 76 14.07 7.90 -16.91
C ALA A 76 13.46 9.15 -16.27
N LEU A 77 12.39 9.00 -15.48
CA LEU A 77 11.79 10.09 -14.69
C LEU A 77 12.77 10.62 -13.63
N ARG A 78 13.52 9.72 -12.97
CA ARG A 78 14.57 10.09 -12.01
C ARG A 78 15.72 10.83 -12.68
N ALA A 79 16.18 10.35 -13.83
CA ALA A 79 17.21 11.02 -14.63
C ALA A 79 16.78 12.41 -15.12
N ALA A 80 15.48 12.59 -15.38
CA ALA A 80 14.88 13.89 -15.71
C ALA A 80 14.68 14.81 -14.49
N GLY A 81 14.96 14.35 -13.27
CA GLY A 81 14.78 15.09 -12.03
C GLY A 81 13.32 15.23 -11.58
N LEU A 82 12.40 14.46 -12.17
CA LEU A 82 10.97 14.45 -11.85
C LEU A 82 10.65 13.47 -10.72
N ALA A 83 11.34 12.33 -10.66
CA ALA A 83 11.18 11.31 -9.62
C ALA A 83 12.34 11.37 -8.60
N LYS A 84 12.28 12.29 -7.63
CA LYS A 84 13.38 12.53 -6.70
C LYS A 84 13.41 11.54 -5.54
N ILE A 85 12.24 11.13 -5.03
CA ILE A 85 12.16 10.23 -3.88
C ILE A 85 12.18 8.74 -4.28
N TRP A 86 11.99 8.43 -5.58
CA TRP A 86 12.08 7.08 -6.14
C TRP A 86 13.38 6.36 -5.77
N GLY A 87 13.26 5.19 -5.13
CA GLY A 87 14.40 4.32 -4.81
C GLY A 87 15.51 5.03 -4.02
N THR A 88 15.16 5.98 -3.16
CA THR A 88 16.11 6.72 -2.33
C THR A 88 16.38 6.06 -0.98
N PHE A 89 15.46 5.22 -0.51
CA PHE A 89 15.57 4.61 0.81
C PHE A 89 16.33 3.31 0.74
N GLN A 90 17.43 3.23 1.51
CA GLN A 90 18.23 2.02 1.64
C GLN A 90 17.90 1.33 2.96
N LEU A 91 17.61 0.04 2.87
CA LEU A 91 17.34 -0.78 4.05
C LEU A 91 18.65 -1.18 4.72
N ALA A 92 18.68 -1.07 6.04
CA ALA A 92 19.74 -1.60 6.90
C ALA A 92 19.10 -2.52 7.94
N PRO A 93 18.80 -3.78 7.57
CA PRO A 93 18.10 -4.72 8.45
C PRO A 93 18.83 -4.90 9.77
N ARG A 94 18.10 -4.77 10.87
CA ARG A 94 18.60 -4.98 12.24
C ARG A 94 17.50 -5.58 13.11
N PRO A 95 17.86 -6.30 14.19
CA PRO A 95 16.85 -6.73 15.15
C PRO A 95 16.20 -5.51 15.81
N VAL A 96 14.88 -5.52 15.89
CA VAL A 96 14.06 -4.50 16.55
C VAL A 96 13.19 -5.19 17.58
N SER A 97 13.25 -4.72 18.82
CA SER A 97 12.39 -5.25 19.89
C SER A 97 10.99 -4.65 19.79
N LEU A 98 9.98 -5.36 20.31
CA LEU A 98 8.62 -4.84 20.36
C LEU A 98 8.54 -3.54 21.15
N ARG A 99 9.27 -3.46 22.28
CA ARG A 99 9.35 -2.26 23.11
C ARG A 99 9.86 -1.05 22.34
N GLU A 100 10.90 -1.23 21.54
CA GLU A 100 11.46 -0.16 20.71
C GLU A 100 10.45 0.32 19.66
N LEU A 101 9.75 -0.61 19.00
CA LEU A 101 8.71 -0.30 18.03
C LEU A 101 7.61 0.55 18.70
N CYS A 102 7.04 0.08 19.82
CA CYS A 102 5.97 0.79 20.52
C CYS A 102 6.44 2.14 21.07
N GLN A 103 7.65 2.23 21.63
CA GLN A 103 8.18 3.49 22.16
C GLN A 103 8.41 4.53 21.07
N THR A 104 8.88 4.11 19.90
CA THR A 104 9.21 5.03 18.78
C THR A 104 7.94 5.49 18.08
N THR A 105 7.04 4.55 17.77
CA THR A 105 5.80 4.84 17.04
C THR A 105 4.72 5.43 17.94
N ARG A 106 4.82 5.23 19.27
CA ARG A 106 3.77 5.51 20.26
C ARG A 106 2.48 4.73 20.01
N LEU A 107 2.57 3.64 19.25
CA LEU A 107 1.48 2.70 19.01
C LEU A 107 1.59 1.54 20.00
N ASP A 108 0.49 1.24 20.69
CA ASP A 108 0.43 0.08 21.57
C ASP A 108 0.33 -1.23 20.76
N GLU A 109 0.88 -2.32 21.30
CA GLU A 109 0.84 -3.65 20.68
C GLU A 109 -0.59 -4.08 20.30
N LYS A 110 -1.58 -3.72 21.13
CA LYS A 110 -3.00 -4.03 20.90
C LYS A 110 -3.59 -3.35 19.66
N LEU A 111 -3.02 -2.23 19.22
CA LEU A 111 -3.48 -1.50 18.03
C LEU A 111 -2.92 -2.12 16.75
N LEU A 112 -1.79 -2.82 16.88
CA LEU A 112 -1.09 -3.54 15.82
C LEU A 112 -1.56 -4.98 15.66
N ASP A 113 -2.34 -5.51 16.61
CA ASP A 113 -2.93 -6.84 16.53
C ASP A 113 -4.15 -6.83 15.57
N PRO A 114 -4.03 -7.42 14.37
CA PRO A 114 -5.14 -7.48 13.43
C PRO A 114 -6.16 -8.54 13.82
N SER A 115 -5.83 -9.47 14.72
CA SER A 115 -6.77 -10.47 15.25
C SER A 115 -7.68 -9.87 16.32
N ALA A 116 -7.27 -8.80 16.99
CA ALA A 116 -8.16 -8.00 17.84
C ALA A 116 -9.28 -7.30 17.04
N ALA A 117 -9.23 -7.33 15.71
CA ALA A 117 -10.29 -6.92 14.80
C ALA A 117 -11.12 -8.08 14.24
N GLU A 118 -10.85 -9.35 14.65
CA GLU A 118 -11.83 -10.43 14.49
C GLU A 118 -13.15 -9.93 15.06
N ILE A 119 -14.18 -10.00 14.24
CA ILE A 119 -15.49 -9.39 14.45
C ILE A 119 -15.92 -9.70 15.88
N SER A 120 -15.86 -8.70 16.75
CA SER A 120 -16.12 -8.93 18.16
C SER A 120 -17.56 -9.40 18.31
N LEU A 121 -17.81 -10.27 19.29
CA LEU A 121 -19.16 -10.74 19.57
C LEU A 121 -20.15 -9.57 19.71
N GLU A 122 -19.69 -8.45 20.26
CA GLU A 122 -20.45 -7.19 20.35
C GLU A 122 -20.84 -6.62 18.98
N GLN A 123 -19.95 -6.63 17.98
CA GLN A 123 -20.26 -6.16 16.63
C GLN A 123 -21.25 -7.09 15.90
N ILE A 124 -21.16 -8.41 16.14
CA ILE A 124 -22.14 -9.37 15.61
C ILE A 124 -23.50 -9.11 16.25
N GLN A 125 -23.54 -8.92 17.58
CA GLN A 125 -24.75 -8.63 18.32
C GLN A 125 -25.41 -7.32 17.86
N ASP A 126 -24.66 -6.23 17.73
CA ASP A 126 -25.18 -4.94 17.25
C ASP A 126 -25.73 -5.05 15.82
N SER A 127 -25.00 -5.73 14.92
CA SER A 127 -25.46 -5.97 13.55
C SER A 127 -26.72 -6.84 13.51
N PHE A 128 -26.81 -7.84 14.38
CA PHE A 128 -28.00 -8.70 14.49
C PHE A 128 -29.20 -7.94 15.06
N VAL A 129 -29.02 -7.09 16.07
CA VAL A 129 -30.07 -6.23 16.62
C VAL A 129 -30.57 -5.27 15.53
N LYS A 130 -29.68 -4.65 14.77
CA LYS A 130 -30.04 -3.80 13.61
C LYS A 130 -30.79 -4.59 12.54
N LEU A 131 -30.37 -5.82 12.23
CA LEU A 131 -31.07 -6.70 11.29
C LEU A 131 -32.48 -7.03 11.79
N LEU A 132 -32.63 -7.41 13.07
CA LEU A 132 -33.91 -7.75 13.69
C LEU A 132 -34.89 -6.58 13.66
N LEU A 133 -34.44 -5.40 14.09
CA LEU A 133 -35.26 -4.19 14.08
C LEU A 133 -35.59 -3.74 12.65
N GLY A 134 -34.60 -3.75 11.77
CA GLY A 134 -34.75 -3.33 10.37
C GLY A 134 -35.69 -4.24 9.60
N SER A 135 -35.53 -5.56 9.70
CA SER A 135 -36.38 -6.51 8.99
C SER A 135 -37.83 -6.46 9.49
N THR A 136 -38.03 -6.28 10.80
CA THR A 136 -39.36 -6.12 11.40
C THR A 136 -40.05 -4.83 10.95
N LEU A 137 -39.31 -3.71 10.92
CA LEU A 137 -39.84 -2.43 10.46
C LEU A 137 -40.23 -2.49 8.98
N VAL A 138 -39.36 -3.02 8.12
CA VAL A 138 -39.62 -3.16 6.68
C VAL A 138 -40.79 -4.12 6.43
N ALA A 139 -40.86 -5.24 7.14
CA ALA A 139 -41.98 -6.17 7.05
C ALA A 139 -43.32 -5.53 7.45
N THR A 140 -43.32 -4.68 8.49
CA THR A 140 -44.51 -3.96 8.97
C THR A 140 -44.96 -2.90 7.95
N VAL A 141 -44.04 -2.09 7.43
CA VAL A 141 -44.32 -1.10 6.38
C VAL A 141 -44.83 -1.79 5.12
N TRP A 142 -44.19 -2.87 4.69
CA TRP A 142 -44.63 -3.67 3.54
C TRP A 142 -46.04 -4.22 3.75
N ALA A 143 -46.33 -4.82 4.91
CA ALA A 143 -47.63 -5.39 5.20
C ALA A 143 -48.76 -4.35 5.14
N GLY A 144 -48.55 -3.15 5.69
CA GLY A 144 -49.51 -2.06 5.62
C GLY A 144 -49.65 -1.46 4.22
N ALA A 145 -48.53 -1.23 3.53
CA ALA A 145 -48.55 -0.65 2.18
C ALA A 145 -49.18 -1.59 1.14
N SER A 146 -48.88 -2.88 1.23
CA SER A 146 -49.44 -3.90 0.32
C SER A 146 -50.94 -4.13 0.53
N ASP A 147 -51.42 -4.01 1.78
CA ASP A 147 -52.87 -4.01 2.08
C ASP A 147 -53.56 -2.80 1.47
N ALA A 148 -52.99 -1.60 1.65
CA ALA A 148 -53.52 -0.37 1.09
C ALA A 148 -53.53 -0.35 -0.45
N LEU A 149 -52.56 -1.01 -1.09
CA LEU A 149 -52.47 -1.15 -2.54
C LEU A 149 -53.31 -2.31 -3.11
N GLY A 150 -53.99 -3.08 -2.26
CA GLY A 150 -54.84 -4.20 -2.69
C GLY A 150 -54.08 -5.33 -3.39
N LEU A 151 -52.81 -5.54 -3.02
CA LEU A 151 -52.01 -6.64 -3.58
C LEU A 151 -52.57 -7.99 -3.18
N ASP A 152 -52.33 -9.01 -4.01
CA ASP A 152 -52.74 -10.39 -3.75
C ASP A 152 -52.25 -10.88 -2.37
N ALA A 153 -53.11 -11.65 -1.69
CA ALA A 153 -52.84 -12.14 -0.35
C ALA A 153 -51.60 -13.03 -0.28
N GLY A 154 -51.37 -13.88 -1.29
CA GLY A 154 -50.20 -14.74 -1.36
C GLY A 154 -48.90 -13.94 -1.45
N LEU A 155 -48.88 -12.90 -2.28
CA LEU A 155 -47.71 -12.03 -2.43
C LEU A 155 -47.44 -11.19 -1.17
N ARG A 156 -48.50 -10.64 -0.56
CA ARG A 156 -48.41 -9.87 0.68
C ARG A 156 -47.81 -10.72 1.81
N PHE A 157 -48.45 -11.83 2.15
CA PHE A 157 -48.01 -12.68 3.26
C PHE A 157 -46.66 -13.34 2.97
N GLY A 158 -46.43 -13.78 1.74
CA GLY A 158 -45.16 -14.39 1.33
C GLY A 158 -43.97 -13.45 1.57
N VAL A 159 -44.05 -12.21 1.09
CA VAL A 159 -42.97 -11.23 1.27
C VAL A 159 -42.83 -10.79 2.74
N THR A 160 -43.94 -10.59 3.47
CA THR A 160 -43.88 -10.25 4.91
C THR A 160 -43.19 -11.35 5.71
N TYR A 161 -43.50 -12.63 5.47
CA TYR A 161 -42.84 -13.75 6.17
C TYR A 161 -41.39 -13.92 5.78
N LEU A 162 -41.03 -13.70 4.52
CA LEU A 162 -39.62 -13.72 4.08
C LEU A 162 -38.81 -12.63 4.80
N LEU A 163 -39.34 -11.40 4.88
CA LEU A 163 -38.68 -10.30 5.57
C LEU A 163 -38.60 -10.54 7.09
N ALA A 164 -39.70 -10.96 7.72
CA ALA A 164 -39.72 -11.25 9.16
C ALA A 164 -38.88 -12.48 9.54
N GLY A 165 -38.71 -13.43 8.62
CA GLY A 165 -37.93 -14.66 8.81
C GLY A 165 -36.42 -14.49 8.65
N LEU A 166 -35.93 -13.38 8.11
CA LEU A 166 -34.50 -13.12 7.90
C LEU A 166 -33.63 -13.33 9.17
N PRO A 167 -33.98 -12.77 10.34
CA PRO A 167 -33.21 -12.97 11.57
C PRO A 167 -33.19 -14.45 12.00
N ILE A 168 -34.30 -15.15 11.84
CA ILE A 168 -34.42 -16.58 12.17
C ILE A 168 -33.49 -17.39 11.25
N GLY A 169 -33.47 -17.07 9.95
CA GLY A 169 -32.57 -17.70 8.99
C GLY A 169 -31.10 -17.49 9.34
N VAL A 170 -30.70 -16.28 9.74
CA VAL A 170 -29.32 -15.99 10.18
C VAL A 170 -28.95 -16.81 11.43
N VAL A 171 -29.82 -16.88 12.43
CA VAL A 171 -29.59 -17.70 13.65
C VAL A 171 -29.52 -19.19 13.30
N ALA A 172 -30.37 -19.67 12.39
CA ALA A 172 -30.38 -21.07 11.95
C ALA A 172 -29.06 -21.44 11.25
N ILE A 173 -28.57 -20.60 10.33
CA ILE A 173 -27.26 -20.78 9.67
C ILE A 173 -26.14 -20.79 10.71
N GLY A 174 -26.19 -19.84 11.65
CA GLY A 174 -25.19 -19.76 12.72
C GLY A 174 -25.13 -20.94 13.67
N SER A 175 -26.28 -21.61 13.86
CA SER A 175 -26.36 -22.80 14.70
C SER A 175 -25.73 -24.03 14.03
N VAL A 176 -25.68 -24.08 12.70
CA VAL A 176 -25.13 -25.23 11.93
C VAL A 176 -23.68 -24.99 11.53
N ALA A 177 -23.32 -23.76 11.17
CA ALA A 177 -21.98 -23.39 10.74
C ALA A 177 -21.65 -21.95 11.18
N PRO A 178 -21.04 -21.79 12.36
CA PRO A 178 -20.68 -20.47 12.88
C PRO A 178 -19.82 -19.64 11.91
N SER A 179 -18.98 -20.30 11.10
CA SER A 179 -18.11 -19.66 10.12
C SER A 179 -18.84 -19.05 8.90
N ILE A 180 -20.11 -19.42 8.66
CA ILE A 180 -20.90 -18.90 7.53
C ILE A 180 -21.72 -17.66 7.93
N LEU A 181 -21.90 -17.41 9.23
CA LEU A 181 -22.61 -16.21 9.75
C LEU A 181 -22.02 -14.89 9.26
N PHE A 182 -20.73 -14.87 8.95
CA PHE A 182 -20.04 -13.66 8.53
C PHE A 182 -20.59 -13.11 7.20
N LEU A 183 -21.00 -13.99 6.27
CA LEU A 183 -21.47 -13.60 4.95
C LEU A 183 -22.78 -12.77 4.99
N PRO A 184 -23.89 -13.23 5.62
CA PRO A 184 -25.11 -12.42 5.69
C PRO A 184 -24.94 -11.14 6.51
N VAL A 185 -24.15 -11.19 7.59
CA VAL A 185 -23.92 -10.04 8.47
C VAL A 185 -23.10 -8.96 7.76
N GLU A 186 -22.05 -9.33 7.03
CA GLU A 186 -21.26 -8.39 6.24
C GLU A 186 -22.08 -7.77 5.10
N ALA A 187 -22.90 -8.58 4.41
CA ALA A 187 -23.78 -8.08 3.36
C ALA A 187 -24.81 -7.08 3.91
N PHE A 188 -25.43 -7.38 5.06
CA PHE A 188 -26.34 -6.46 5.73
C PHE A 188 -25.62 -5.19 6.17
N ARG A 189 -24.45 -5.29 6.82
CA ARG A 189 -23.65 -4.12 7.21
C ARG A 189 -23.25 -3.26 6.02
N ALA A 190 -22.90 -3.86 4.89
CA ALA A 190 -22.59 -3.10 3.67
C ALA A 190 -23.83 -2.38 3.12
N ALA A 191 -24.98 -3.05 3.13
CA ALA A 191 -26.25 -2.49 2.66
C ALA A 191 -26.76 -1.36 3.58
N THR A 192 -26.62 -1.50 4.89
CA THR A 192 -27.12 -0.52 5.88
C THR A 192 -26.06 0.45 6.39
N ALA A 193 -24.83 0.36 5.88
CA ALA A 193 -23.77 1.30 6.27
C ALA A 193 -24.20 2.73 5.95
N SER A 194 -24.08 3.63 6.93
CA SER A 194 -24.33 5.05 6.70
C SER A 194 -23.34 5.62 5.69
N GLU A 195 -23.70 6.73 5.04
CA GLU A 195 -22.77 7.44 4.15
C GLU A 195 -21.47 7.83 4.87
N GLU A 196 -21.54 8.15 6.15
CA GLU A 196 -20.39 8.45 6.99
C GLU A 196 -19.51 7.22 7.24
N GLU A 197 -20.10 6.06 7.55
CA GLU A 197 -19.38 4.79 7.72
C GLU A 197 -18.70 4.35 6.42
N ARG A 198 -19.37 4.55 5.27
CA ARG A 198 -18.79 4.28 3.95
C ARG A 198 -17.61 5.20 3.66
N ARG A 199 -17.74 6.50 3.94
CA ARG A 199 -16.65 7.47 3.79
C ARG A 199 -15.46 7.13 4.67
N MET A 200 -15.67 6.82 5.94
CA MET A 200 -14.61 6.42 6.87
C MET A 200 -13.90 5.13 6.41
N ARG A 201 -14.67 4.14 5.92
CA ARG A 201 -14.09 2.92 5.34
C ARG A 201 -13.27 3.23 4.09
N SER A 202 -13.79 4.07 3.20
CA SER A 202 -13.09 4.48 1.98
C SER A 202 -11.80 5.23 2.30
N GLU A 203 -11.83 6.16 3.26
CA GLU A 203 -10.64 6.89 3.70
C GLU A 203 -9.58 5.94 4.27
N ARG A 204 -10.01 4.98 5.10
CA ARG A 204 -9.13 3.95 5.64
C ARG A 204 -8.44 3.15 4.53
N VAL A 205 -9.20 2.66 3.54
CA VAL A 205 -8.63 1.92 2.41
C VAL A 205 -7.68 2.80 1.60
N CYS A 206 -8.04 4.06 1.32
CA CYS A 206 -7.14 4.96 0.58
C CYS A 206 -5.83 5.23 1.34
N ARG A 207 -5.89 5.36 2.67
CA ARG A 207 -4.70 5.53 3.53
C ARG A 207 -3.85 4.26 3.60
N HIS A 208 -4.48 3.09 3.63
CA HIS A 208 -3.82 1.79 3.60
C HIS A 208 -3.06 1.60 2.27
N GLU A 209 -3.73 1.80 1.15
CA GLU A 209 -3.15 1.65 -0.18
C GLU A 209 -2.10 2.72 -0.48
N ALA A 210 -2.29 3.95 0.02
CA ALA A 210 -1.29 5.00 -0.09
C ALA A 210 0.05 4.61 0.56
N SER A 211 0.02 3.87 1.68
CA SER A 211 1.26 3.41 2.31
C SER A 211 1.95 2.31 1.52
N HIS A 212 1.20 1.36 0.93
CA HIS A 212 1.76 0.36 0.04
C HIS A 212 2.47 1.02 -1.15
N LEU A 213 1.78 1.95 -1.82
CA LEU A 213 2.33 2.67 -2.96
C LEU A 213 3.57 3.49 -2.58
N LEU A 214 3.50 4.26 -1.50
CA LEU A 214 4.62 5.11 -1.06
C LEU A 214 5.83 4.28 -0.65
N CYS A 215 5.63 3.23 0.16
CA CYS A 215 6.72 2.37 0.61
C CYS A 215 7.37 1.64 -0.57
N ALA A 216 6.57 1.07 -1.49
CA ALA A 216 7.10 0.44 -2.70
C ALA A 216 7.92 1.44 -3.54
N TYR A 217 7.39 2.66 -3.73
CA TYR A 217 8.03 3.71 -4.51
C TYR A 217 9.37 4.15 -3.92
N VAL A 218 9.40 4.47 -2.62
CA VAL A 218 10.60 4.96 -1.94
C VAL A 218 11.69 3.89 -1.81
N LEU A 219 11.28 2.61 -1.74
CA LEU A 219 12.19 1.44 -1.75
C LEU A 219 12.66 1.04 -3.15
N GLY A 220 12.09 1.62 -4.21
CA GLY A 220 12.47 1.30 -5.59
C GLY A 220 11.89 -0.02 -6.10
N LEU A 221 10.75 -0.47 -5.55
CA LEU A 221 10.03 -1.64 -6.02
C LEU A 221 9.10 -1.26 -7.18
N PRO A 222 9.12 -2.02 -8.29
CA PRO A 222 8.31 -1.70 -9.46
C PRO A 222 6.82 -1.96 -9.18
N ILE A 223 6.02 -0.90 -9.26
CA ILE A 223 4.56 -0.96 -9.14
C ILE A 223 3.95 -1.24 -10.51
N GLN A 224 2.99 -2.16 -10.55
CA GLN A 224 2.30 -2.60 -11.76
C GLN A 224 1.10 -1.71 -12.05
N GLU A 225 0.21 -1.55 -11.08
CA GLU A 225 -1.01 -0.77 -11.27
C GLU A 225 -1.60 -0.29 -9.94
N VAL A 226 -2.48 0.70 -10.07
CA VAL A 226 -3.48 1.08 -9.08
C VAL A 226 -4.83 0.72 -9.68
N GLY A 227 -5.41 -0.38 -9.21
CA GLY A 227 -6.69 -0.92 -9.68
C GLY A 227 -7.84 -0.66 -8.73
N VAL A 228 -9.04 -1.09 -9.11
CA VAL A 228 -10.22 -1.14 -8.24
C VAL A 228 -10.41 -2.58 -7.77
N GLY A 229 -10.28 -2.81 -6.47
CA GLY A 229 -10.58 -4.08 -5.81
C GLY A 229 -11.95 -4.07 -5.12
N ASP A 230 -12.30 -5.19 -4.50
CA ASP A 230 -13.60 -5.42 -3.86
C ASP A 230 -13.95 -4.40 -2.76
N LYS A 231 -12.92 -3.79 -2.13
CA LYS A 231 -13.07 -2.88 -0.99
C LYS A 231 -12.69 -1.42 -1.29
N GLY A 232 -12.31 -1.11 -2.53
CA GLY A 232 -11.80 0.21 -2.92
C GLY A 232 -10.57 0.12 -3.82
N PRO A 233 -9.71 1.16 -3.87
CA PRO A 233 -8.46 1.08 -4.64
C PRO A 233 -7.60 -0.09 -4.14
N ARG A 234 -6.74 -0.62 -5.02
CA ARG A 234 -5.77 -1.67 -4.73
C ARG A 234 -4.47 -1.41 -5.47
N VAL A 235 -3.36 -1.38 -4.76
CA VAL A 235 -2.02 -1.25 -5.32
C VAL A 235 -1.43 -2.63 -5.56
N VAL A 236 -0.80 -2.80 -6.73
CA VAL A 236 -0.20 -4.08 -7.12
C VAL A 236 1.28 -3.85 -7.43
N VAL A 237 2.15 -4.59 -6.74
CA VAL A 237 3.60 -4.56 -6.94
C VAL A 237 4.05 -5.83 -7.64
N TYR A 238 4.82 -5.71 -8.73
CA TYR A 238 5.27 -6.89 -9.51
C TYR A 238 6.00 -7.92 -8.66
N ASP A 239 6.86 -7.46 -7.75
CA ASP A 239 7.69 -8.33 -6.91
C ASP A 239 6.86 -9.05 -5.83
N GLU A 240 5.73 -8.46 -5.39
CA GLU A 240 4.77 -9.13 -4.50
C GLU A 240 3.99 -10.22 -5.24
N GLU A 241 3.54 -9.97 -6.47
CA GLU A 241 2.87 -10.99 -7.28
C GLU A 241 3.81 -12.15 -7.60
N ALA A 242 5.06 -11.85 -7.98
CA ALA A 242 6.07 -12.87 -8.22
C ALA A 242 6.33 -13.71 -6.96
N ALA A 243 6.40 -13.09 -5.78
CA ALA A 243 6.56 -13.78 -4.50
C ALA A 243 5.38 -14.72 -4.16
N GLN A 244 4.21 -14.54 -4.78
CA GLN A 244 3.04 -15.40 -4.62
C GLN A 244 3.03 -16.62 -5.55
N GLN A 245 3.82 -16.62 -6.63
CA GLN A 245 3.89 -17.74 -7.57
C GLN A 245 4.66 -18.96 -7.00
N PRO A 246 4.11 -20.18 -7.07
CA PRO A 246 4.80 -21.38 -6.59
C PRO A 246 6.17 -21.57 -7.25
N GLY A 247 7.18 -21.94 -6.45
CA GLY A 247 8.54 -22.21 -6.95
C GLY A 247 9.44 -20.98 -7.10
N VAL A 248 8.92 -19.76 -6.93
CA VAL A 248 9.73 -18.54 -6.91
C VAL A 248 10.30 -18.33 -5.50
N LEU A 249 11.63 -18.30 -5.39
CA LEU A 249 12.34 -17.98 -4.15
C LEU A 249 12.58 -16.48 -4.04
N VAL A 250 12.49 -15.95 -2.82
CA VAL A 250 12.67 -14.53 -2.54
C VAL A 250 14.06 -14.32 -1.92
N SER A 251 14.90 -13.51 -2.55
CA SER A 251 16.23 -13.19 -2.01
C SER A 251 16.14 -12.39 -0.70
N GLU A 252 17.15 -12.47 0.17
CA GLU A 252 17.19 -11.72 1.42
C GLU A 252 16.91 -10.22 1.25
N ARG A 253 17.49 -9.58 0.23
CA ARG A 253 17.25 -8.16 -0.06
C ARG A 253 15.77 -7.90 -0.39
N GLN A 254 15.18 -8.74 -1.23
CA GLN A 254 13.76 -8.63 -1.60
C GLN A 254 12.84 -8.92 -0.43
N VAL A 255 13.16 -9.89 0.43
CA VAL A 255 12.38 -10.20 1.63
C VAL A 255 12.25 -8.96 2.52
N ASN A 256 13.34 -8.23 2.74
CA ASN A 256 13.30 -7.02 3.58
C ASN A 256 12.39 -5.93 2.99
N SER A 257 12.50 -5.65 1.69
CA SER A 257 11.69 -4.60 1.05
C SER A 257 10.22 -5.00 0.93
N LEU A 258 9.93 -6.25 0.58
CA LEU A 258 8.56 -6.75 0.47
C LEU A 258 7.90 -6.88 1.84
N ALA A 259 8.65 -7.22 2.89
CA ALA A 259 8.13 -7.21 4.25
C ALA A 259 7.71 -5.81 4.69
N VAL A 260 8.49 -4.77 4.36
CA VAL A 260 8.16 -3.37 4.64
C VAL A 260 6.86 -2.95 3.94
N VAL A 261 6.71 -3.28 2.65
CA VAL A 261 5.47 -2.97 1.92
C VAL A 261 4.29 -3.73 2.54
N ALA A 262 4.38 -5.04 2.73
CA ALA A 262 3.29 -5.85 3.29
C ALA A 262 2.78 -5.32 4.65
N VAL A 263 3.66 -4.87 5.55
CA VAL A 263 3.20 -4.33 6.86
C VAL A 263 2.82 -2.85 6.82
N SER A 264 3.04 -2.15 5.71
CA SER A 264 2.87 -0.69 5.64
C SER A 264 1.41 -0.26 5.80
N GLY A 265 0.47 -0.97 5.17
CA GLY A 265 -0.97 -0.74 5.32
C GLY A 265 -1.44 -0.84 6.77
N LEU A 266 -1.01 -1.88 7.49
CA LEU A 266 -1.28 -2.06 8.91
C LEU A 266 -0.76 -0.87 9.74
N MET A 267 0.46 -0.42 9.47
CA MET A 267 1.07 0.71 10.19
C MET A 267 0.37 2.03 9.91
N ALA A 268 -0.03 2.28 8.66
CA ALA A 268 -0.77 3.47 8.27
C ALA A 268 -2.13 3.55 8.96
N GLU A 269 -2.86 2.43 9.03
CA GLU A 269 -4.15 2.38 9.70
C GLU A 269 -4.05 2.53 11.22
N ALA A 270 -3.08 1.85 11.84
CA ALA A 270 -2.84 1.96 13.27
C ALA A 270 -2.51 3.41 13.66
N GLU A 271 -1.70 4.11 12.87
CA GLU A 271 -1.36 5.51 13.08
C GLU A 271 -2.56 6.45 12.89
N ALA A 272 -3.32 6.29 11.80
CA ALA A 272 -4.39 7.24 11.45
C ALA A 272 -5.67 7.05 12.28
N PHE A 273 -5.99 5.82 12.66
CA PHE A 273 -7.27 5.48 13.29
C PHE A 273 -7.14 4.84 14.66
N GLY A 274 -5.92 4.71 15.19
CA GLY A 274 -5.65 4.06 16.47
C GLY A 274 -5.95 2.55 16.47
N LYS A 275 -6.23 1.93 15.33
CA LYS A 275 -6.43 0.48 15.21
C LYS A 275 -6.26 0.03 13.77
N ALA A 276 -5.46 -1.01 13.56
CA ALA A 276 -5.37 -1.69 12.28
C ALA A 276 -6.61 -2.57 12.03
N PHE A 277 -7.23 -2.44 10.86
CA PHE A 277 -8.35 -3.27 10.43
C PHE A 277 -8.03 -3.91 9.08
N GLY A 278 -8.41 -5.18 8.87
CA GLY A 278 -8.37 -5.77 7.52
C GLY A 278 -6.98 -6.12 6.94
N ALA A 279 -5.90 -6.06 7.72
CA ALA A 279 -4.54 -6.43 7.26
C ALA A 279 -4.30 -7.95 7.07
N SER A 280 -5.36 -8.76 7.01
CA SER A 280 -5.25 -10.23 6.98
C SER A 280 -4.63 -10.73 5.68
N GLU A 281 -4.94 -10.12 4.54
CA GLU A 281 -4.35 -10.47 3.25
C GLU A 281 -2.88 -10.08 3.18
N ASP A 282 -2.50 -8.92 3.72
CA ASP A 282 -1.11 -8.48 3.76
C ASP A 282 -0.25 -9.36 4.66
N LEU A 283 -0.79 -9.79 5.80
CA LEU A 283 -0.09 -10.73 6.68
C LEU A 283 0.04 -12.13 6.07
N LYS A 284 -0.95 -12.59 5.29
CA LYS A 284 -0.82 -13.82 4.50
C LYS A 284 0.25 -13.67 3.42
N LEU A 285 0.34 -12.50 2.78
CA LEU A 285 1.40 -12.19 1.82
C LEU A 285 2.77 -12.20 2.50
N LEU A 286 2.91 -11.52 3.64
CA LEU A 286 4.13 -11.53 4.46
C LEU A 286 4.54 -12.95 4.84
N GLY A 287 3.60 -13.77 5.33
CA GLY A 287 3.85 -15.17 5.65
C GLY A 287 4.39 -15.96 4.45
N ARG A 288 3.80 -15.76 3.26
CA ARG A 288 4.29 -16.39 2.01
C ARG A 288 5.69 -15.92 1.62
N ILE A 289 5.98 -14.62 1.74
CA ILE A 289 7.31 -14.05 1.48
C ILE A 289 8.35 -14.68 2.42
N LEU A 290 8.05 -14.75 3.72
CA LEU A 290 8.94 -15.32 4.74
C LEU A 290 9.17 -16.83 4.52
N MET A 291 8.12 -17.59 4.17
CA MET A 291 8.26 -19.02 3.88
C MET A 291 9.10 -19.31 2.64
N ARG A 292 9.18 -18.36 1.69
CA ARG A 292 9.92 -18.49 0.43
C ARG A 292 11.27 -17.77 0.44
N SER A 293 11.68 -17.24 1.60
CA SER A 293 12.97 -16.59 1.78
C SER A 293 14.11 -17.56 1.45
N ASN A 294 15.10 -17.08 0.70
CA ASN A 294 16.34 -17.77 0.44
C ASN A 294 17.53 -16.85 0.77
N PRO A 295 18.36 -17.17 1.78
CA PRO A 295 18.29 -18.38 2.63
C PRO A 295 17.07 -18.41 3.56
N PRO A 296 16.66 -19.59 4.08
CA PRO A 296 15.56 -19.71 5.03
C PRO A 296 15.80 -18.90 6.31
N ILE A 297 14.81 -18.12 6.73
CA ILE A 297 14.89 -17.29 7.94
C ILE A 297 14.30 -18.06 9.14
N PRO A 298 15.04 -18.24 10.24
CA PRO A 298 14.52 -18.83 11.49
C PRO A 298 13.37 -18.01 12.09
N ALA A 299 12.43 -18.67 12.78
CA ALA A 299 11.22 -18.05 13.32
C ALA A 299 11.48 -16.77 14.16
N GLN A 300 12.51 -16.77 15.02
CA GLN A 300 12.86 -15.58 15.81
C GLN A 300 13.28 -14.40 14.92
N LYS A 301 14.11 -14.66 13.90
CA LYS A 301 14.53 -13.63 12.93
C LYS A 301 13.37 -13.15 12.07
N GLN A 302 12.38 -13.99 11.81
CA GLN A 302 11.16 -13.57 11.12
C GLN A 302 10.39 -12.53 11.94
N GLN A 303 10.24 -12.74 13.26
CA GLN A 303 9.58 -11.76 14.12
C GLN A 303 10.35 -10.43 14.19
N ASP A 304 11.67 -10.51 14.35
CA ASP A 304 12.52 -9.32 14.38
C ASP A 304 12.48 -8.54 13.07
N LEU A 305 12.45 -9.25 11.94
CA LEU A 305 12.25 -8.68 10.61
C LEU A 305 10.88 -8.00 10.50
N THR A 306 9.80 -8.63 10.95
CA THR A 306 8.46 -8.03 10.90
C THR A 306 8.41 -6.73 11.73
N ARG A 307 9.02 -6.71 12.92
CA ARG A 307 9.09 -5.49 13.75
C ARG A 307 9.96 -4.41 13.11
N TYR A 308 11.08 -4.79 12.52
CA TYR A 308 11.93 -3.89 11.75
C TYR A 308 11.16 -3.30 10.56
N ALA A 309 10.48 -4.14 9.79
CA ALA A 309 9.70 -3.74 8.64
C ALA A 309 8.60 -2.74 9.03
N ALA A 310 7.89 -3.00 10.13
CA ALA A 310 6.86 -2.11 10.68
C ALA A 310 7.44 -0.74 11.07
N LEU A 311 8.58 -0.72 11.77
CA LEU A 311 9.28 0.51 12.14
C LEU A 311 9.71 1.31 10.90
N ILE A 312 10.25 0.64 9.89
CA ILE A 312 10.69 1.29 8.65
C ILE A 312 9.50 1.82 7.85
N ALA A 313 8.41 1.06 7.73
CA ALA A 313 7.20 1.52 7.05
C ALA A 313 6.66 2.81 7.70
N TRP A 314 6.52 2.82 9.03
CA TRP A 314 6.15 4.02 9.78
C TRP A 314 7.12 5.18 9.56
N THR A 315 8.43 4.89 9.57
CA THR A 315 9.47 5.91 9.32
C THR A 315 9.35 6.52 7.93
N ILE A 316 9.08 5.71 6.90
CA ILE A 316 8.88 6.18 5.52
C ILE A 316 7.63 7.07 5.46
N ILE A 317 6.51 6.62 6.03
CA ILE A 317 5.25 7.39 6.07
C ILE A 317 5.44 8.73 6.77
N LYS A 318 6.15 8.76 7.91
CA LYS A 318 6.44 10.00 8.64
C LYS A 318 7.39 10.93 7.92
N LYS A 319 8.43 10.37 7.29
CA LYS A 319 9.42 11.15 6.55
C LYS A 319 8.82 11.82 5.30
N HIS A 320 7.91 11.12 4.63
CA HIS A 320 7.27 11.55 3.39
C HIS A 320 5.76 11.74 3.58
N SER A 321 5.38 12.42 4.67
CA SER A 321 3.96 12.61 5.03
C SER A 321 3.19 13.42 3.99
N ARG A 322 3.84 14.40 3.35
CA ARG A 322 3.25 15.21 2.28
C ARG A 322 2.95 14.36 1.05
N ALA A 323 3.92 13.54 0.61
CA ALA A 323 3.68 12.57 -0.45
C ALA A 323 2.57 11.57 -0.08
N TYR A 324 2.58 11.05 1.15
CA TYR A 324 1.57 10.12 1.65
C TYR A 324 0.14 10.69 1.55
N ASP A 325 -0.07 11.92 2.04
CA ASP A 325 -1.38 12.58 1.99
C ASP A 325 -1.81 12.91 0.55
N ALA A 326 -0.87 13.31 -0.30
CA ALA A 326 -1.12 13.56 -1.73
C ALA A 326 -1.55 12.30 -2.47
N ILE A 327 -0.87 11.17 -2.21
CA ILE A 327 -1.25 9.86 -2.77
C ILE A 327 -2.64 9.46 -2.27
N SER A 328 -2.90 9.56 -0.96
CA SER A 328 -4.20 9.20 -0.37
C SER A 328 -5.35 10.00 -1.00
N THR A 329 -5.14 11.29 -1.22
CA THR A 329 -6.10 12.17 -1.91
C THR A 329 -6.31 11.78 -3.37
N ALA A 330 -5.23 11.44 -4.09
CA ALA A 330 -5.30 11.00 -5.48
C ALA A 330 -6.04 9.66 -5.62
N LEU A 331 -5.80 8.71 -4.70
CA LEU A 331 -6.51 7.43 -4.64
C LEU A 331 -7.99 7.61 -4.34
N ALA A 332 -8.35 8.48 -3.38
CA ALA A 332 -9.74 8.80 -3.07
C ALA A 332 -10.49 9.42 -4.26
N ALA A 333 -9.77 10.12 -5.14
CA ALA A 333 -10.29 10.65 -6.39
C ALA A 333 -10.30 9.64 -7.56
N GLY A 334 -9.89 8.39 -7.34
CA GLY A 334 -9.86 7.33 -8.35
C GLY A 334 -8.79 7.53 -9.44
N LYS A 335 -7.70 8.25 -9.13
CA LYS A 335 -6.61 8.49 -10.08
C LYS A 335 -5.73 7.25 -10.26
N GLY A 336 -5.07 7.16 -11.41
CA GLY A 336 -4.16 6.06 -11.73
C GLY A 336 -2.77 6.21 -11.10
N LEU A 337 -1.94 5.16 -11.26
CA LEU A 337 -0.57 5.07 -10.72
C LEU A 337 0.27 6.31 -11.04
N GLY A 338 0.32 6.71 -12.31
CA GLY A 338 1.13 7.85 -12.77
C GLY A 338 0.75 9.16 -12.09
N ASP A 339 -0.55 9.42 -11.96
CA ASP A 339 -1.06 10.64 -11.34
C ASP A 339 -0.81 10.66 -9.82
N CYS A 340 -0.95 9.51 -9.15
CA CYS A 340 -0.65 9.36 -7.72
C CYS A 340 0.83 9.68 -7.44
N LEU A 341 1.75 9.12 -8.23
CA LEU A 341 3.18 9.34 -8.05
C LEU A 341 3.60 10.76 -8.44
N GLN A 342 3.00 11.32 -9.50
CA GLN A 342 3.21 12.72 -9.86
C GLN A 342 2.79 13.66 -8.72
N ALA A 343 1.61 13.42 -8.12
CA ALA A 343 1.13 14.21 -6.99
C ALA A 343 2.07 14.08 -5.77
N ALA A 344 2.60 12.89 -5.51
CA ALA A 344 3.56 12.65 -4.44
C ALA A 344 4.83 13.49 -4.59
N GLU A 345 5.45 13.45 -5.77
CA GLU A 345 6.70 14.20 -6.05
C GLU A 345 6.48 15.71 -6.06
N GLN A 346 5.32 16.18 -6.54
CA GLN A 346 4.95 17.59 -6.47
C GLN A 346 4.82 18.06 -5.03
N ALA A 347 4.11 17.29 -4.18
CA ALA A 347 3.92 17.63 -2.77
C ALA A 347 5.24 17.70 -1.99
N GLU A 348 6.18 16.79 -2.26
CA GLU A 348 7.51 16.82 -1.65
C GLU A 348 8.36 17.98 -2.17
N ALA A 349 8.28 18.30 -3.46
CA ALA A 349 9.00 19.43 -4.05
C ALA A 349 8.49 20.78 -3.52
N GLU A 350 7.17 20.97 -3.46
CA GLU A 350 6.53 22.15 -2.87
C GLU A 350 6.89 22.28 -1.39
N GLY A 351 6.79 21.17 -0.66
CA GLY A 351 7.18 21.10 0.74
C GLY A 351 8.63 21.51 0.98
N ALA A 352 9.56 20.99 0.19
CA ALA A 352 10.98 21.34 0.30
C ALA A 352 11.22 22.84 0.04
N LEU A 353 10.51 23.46 -0.91
CA LEU A 353 10.59 24.89 -1.16
C LEU A 353 10.08 25.71 0.04
N LEU A 354 8.98 25.29 0.65
CA LEU A 354 8.43 25.92 1.85
C LEU A 354 9.41 25.82 3.04
N ASP A 355 10.01 24.65 3.25
CA ASP A 355 10.98 24.43 4.33
C ASP A 355 12.25 25.27 4.13
N MET A 356 12.74 25.37 2.87
CA MET A 356 13.86 26.24 2.51
C MET A 356 13.53 27.73 2.75
N ALA A 357 12.33 28.17 2.37
CA ALA A 357 11.89 29.54 2.59
C ALA A 357 11.75 29.86 4.10
N ALA A 358 11.19 28.93 4.88
CA ALA A 358 11.08 29.07 6.33
C ALA A 358 12.46 29.13 7.01
N ALA A 359 13.41 28.29 6.58
CA ALA A 359 14.78 28.31 7.07
C ALA A 359 15.50 29.64 6.73
N ALA A 360 15.31 30.16 5.51
CA ALA A 360 15.86 31.45 5.10
C ALA A 360 15.27 32.61 5.92
N ALA A 361 13.95 32.61 6.13
CA ALA A 361 13.27 33.61 6.96
C ALA A 361 13.75 33.56 8.42
N LYS A 362 13.92 32.37 9.00
CA LYS A 362 14.49 32.18 10.35
C LYS A 362 15.92 32.70 10.42
N ALA A 363 16.75 32.44 9.39
CA ALA A 363 18.12 32.94 9.33
C ALA A 363 18.18 34.46 9.20
N GLU A 364 17.27 35.08 8.46
CA GLU A 364 17.17 36.54 8.35
C GLU A 364 16.69 37.18 9.66
N ALA A 365 15.72 36.57 10.34
CA ALA A 365 15.26 37.00 11.67
C ALA A 365 16.41 36.97 12.68
N MET A 366 17.19 35.88 12.74
CA MET A 366 18.36 35.77 13.63
C MET A 366 19.44 36.82 13.34
N LYS A 367 19.56 37.32 12.10
CA LYS A 367 20.49 38.41 11.76
C LYS A 367 19.99 39.78 12.22
N LYS A 368 18.67 39.98 12.30
CA LYS A 368 18.03 41.25 12.69
C LYS A 368 17.79 41.37 14.19
N GLU A 369 17.95 40.27 14.94
CA GLU A 369 17.80 40.26 16.39
C GLU A 369 18.76 41.23 17.09
N THR A 370 18.18 41.97 18.03
CA THR A 370 18.94 42.83 18.94
C THR A 370 19.73 41.98 19.94
N PRO A 371 20.80 42.53 20.54
CA PRO A 371 21.56 41.83 21.58
C PRO A 371 20.70 41.39 22.77
N GLN A 372 19.63 42.12 23.10
CA GLN A 372 18.70 41.80 24.18
C GLN A 372 17.82 40.58 23.85
N GLU A 373 17.30 40.51 22.62
CA GLU A 373 16.50 39.37 22.13
C GLU A 373 17.34 38.11 22.01
N ARG A 374 18.60 38.24 21.54
CA ARG A 374 19.55 37.13 21.49
C ARG A 374 19.82 36.55 22.88
N ALA A 375 20.08 37.41 23.87
CA ALA A 375 20.31 37.00 25.25
C ALA A 375 19.05 36.44 25.93
N ALA A 376 17.84 36.74 25.43
CA ALA A 376 16.60 36.13 25.90
C ALA A 376 16.43 34.71 25.32
N ARG A 377 16.64 34.52 24.00
CA ARG A 377 16.59 33.20 23.37
C ARG A 377 17.64 32.24 23.94
N GLU A 378 18.89 32.69 24.10
CA GLU A 378 19.95 31.85 24.68
C GLU A 378 19.61 31.40 26.12
N ARG A 379 18.89 32.24 26.88
CA ARG A 379 18.37 31.85 28.21
C ARG A 379 17.24 30.85 28.12
N GLU A 380 16.35 30.96 27.14
CA GLU A 380 15.30 29.95 26.88
C GLU A 380 15.89 28.61 26.43
N GLU A 381 16.88 28.63 25.53
CA GLU A 381 17.60 27.43 25.05
C GLU A 381 18.39 26.76 26.19
N MET A 382 19.01 27.54 27.08
CA MET A 382 19.69 27.02 28.28
C MET A 382 18.71 26.55 29.36
N GLY A 383 17.53 27.17 29.48
CA GLY A 383 16.49 26.77 30.43
C GLY A 383 15.80 25.45 30.08
N TRP A 384 15.80 25.05 28.81
CA TRP A 384 15.33 23.75 28.34
C TRP A 384 16.38 22.63 28.43
N SER A 385 17.62 22.96 28.78
CA SER A 385 18.74 22.01 28.91
C SER A 385 18.99 21.54 30.34
N GLN A 386 18.12 21.91 31.30
CA GLN A 386 18.05 21.35 32.65
C GLN A 386 16.80 20.51 32.81
#